data_AF-X1F9C7-F1
#
_entry.id   AF-X1F9C7-F1
#
_cell.length_a   1.000
_cell.length_b   1.000
_cell.length_c   1.000
_cell.angle_alpha   90.00
_cell.angle_beta   90.00
_cell.angle_gamma   90.00
#
_symmetry.space_group_name_H-M   'P 1'
#
loop_
_entity.id
_entity.type
_entity.pdbx_description
1 polymer ?
#
loop_
_entity_poly.entity_id
_entity_poly.type
_entity_poly.pdbx_seq_one_letter_code
_entity_poly.pdbx_strand_id
1 'polypeptide(L)'
;MAIVTKEHAIKIADKLGAVIEKRSKKAHDLALIYHKGQLVAQFGIKRGSRKELGHDHIPNSLHIRPRQARLLGECPLSRENWLEIMSEQGLLLNSPTKSGKNAAMKIINMFRNSGI
;
A
#
# COMPACT_ATOMS: atom_id res chain seq x y z
N MET A 1 11.79 -19.98 8.16
CA MET A 1 11.36 -18.63 7.71
C MET A 1 10.22 -18.86 6.73
N ALA A 2 9.05 -18.25 6.93
CA ALA A 2 7.92 -18.44 6.01
C ALA A 2 8.21 -17.74 4.67
N ILE A 3 8.36 -18.50 3.59
CA ILE A 3 8.67 -17.98 2.26
C ILE A 3 7.39 -17.52 1.58
N VAL A 4 7.37 -16.30 1.07
CA VAL A 4 6.28 -15.81 0.21
C VAL A 4 6.62 -16.18 -1.22
N THR A 5 5.89 -17.17 -1.76
CA THR A 5 6.05 -17.63 -3.15
C THR A 5 5.37 -16.69 -4.13
N LYS A 6 5.63 -16.87 -5.43
CA LYS A 6 4.92 -16.14 -6.49
C LYS A 6 3.40 -16.35 -6.43
N GLU A 7 2.97 -17.57 -6.11
CA GLU A 7 1.55 -17.89 -5.99
C GLU A 7 0.90 -17.09 -4.85
N HIS A 8 1.58 -17.00 -3.70
CA HIS A 8 1.14 -16.13 -2.62
C HIS A 8 1.08 -14.67 -3.08
N ALA A 9 2.11 -14.17 -3.78
CA ALA A 9 2.12 -12.79 -4.27
C ALA A 9 0.90 -12.44 -5.16
N ILE A 10 0.53 -13.35 -6.06
CA ILE A 10 -0.64 -13.19 -6.94
C ILE A 10 -1.93 -13.22 -6.13
N LYS A 11 -2.10 -14.21 -5.23
CA LYS A 11 -3.29 -14.32 -4.36
C LYS A 11 -3.45 -13.11 -3.44
N ILE A 12 -2.34 -12.58 -2.92
CA ILE A 12 -2.32 -11.36 -2.11
C ILE A 12 -2.76 -10.16 -2.95
N ALA A 13 -2.23 -10.01 -4.16
CA ALA A 13 -2.61 -8.91 -5.06
C ALA A 13 -4.11 -8.94 -5.37
N ASP A 14 -4.65 -10.10 -5.71
CA ASP A 14 -6.06 -10.30 -6.03
C ASP A 14 -6.95 -10.00 -4.80
N LYS A 15 -6.61 -10.58 -3.64
CA LYS A 15 -7.33 -10.36 -2.39
C LYS A 15 -7.34 -8.90 -1.95
N LEU A 16 -6.21 -8.21 -2.10
CA LEU A 16 -6.08 -6.79 -1.75
C LEU A 16 -6.59 -5.87 -2.87
N GLY A 17 -7.22 -6.41 -3.92
CA GLY A 17 -7.77 -5.66 -5.05
C GLY A 17 -6.72 -4.73 -5.69
N ALA A 18 -5.51 -5.24 -5.87
CA ALA A 18 -4.41 -4.48 -6.42
C ALA A 18 -4.59 -4.25 -7.93
N VAL A 19 -4.26 -3.06 -8.39
CA VAL A 19 -4.16 -2.73 -9.81
C VAL A 19 -2.79 -3.19 -10.30
N ILE A 20 -2.75 -4.05 -11.32
CA ILE A 20 -1.50 -4.53 -11.91
C ILE A 20 -1.05 -3.60 -13.03
N GLU A 21 0.02 -2.85 -12.78
CA GLU A 21 0.66 -2.03 -13.79
C GLU A 21 1.74 -2.85 -14.53
N LYS A 22 1.46 -3.14 -15.81
CA LYS A 22 2.38 -3.87 -16.68
C LYS A 22 3.49 -2.97 -17.17
N ARG A 23 4.72 -3.24 -16.74
CA ARG A 23 5.90 -2.52 -17.23
C ARG A 23 6.59 -3.30 -18.34
N SER A 24 6.37 -2.88 -19.59
CA SER A 24 6.86 -3.54 -20.80
C SER A 24 8.39 -3.72 -20.84
N LYS A 25 9.15 -2.77 -20.24
CA LYS A 25 10.63 -2.80 -20.22
C LYS A 25 11.25 -3.35 -18.91
N LYS A 26 10.45 -3.91 -17.99
CA LYS A 26 10.94 -4.39 -16.69
C LYS A 26 10.59 -5.86 -16.48
N ALA A 27 11.43 -6.55 -15.70
CA ALA A 27 11.25 -7.97 -15.37
C ALA A 27 10.10 -8.26 -14.38
N HIS A 28 9.44 -7.21 -13.86
CA HIS A 28 8.38 -7.32 -12.87
C HIS A 28 7.26 -6.31 -13.10
N ASP A 29 6.03 -6.79 -12.90
CA ASP A 29 4.81 -5.99 -12.81
C ASP A 29 4.71 -5.35 -11.42
N LEU A 30 4.00 -4.23 -11.31
CA LEU A 30 3.71 -3.59 -10.03
C LEU A 30 2.27 -3.87 -9.65
N ALA A 31 2.06 -4.41 -8.45
CA ALA A 31 0.77 -4.46 -7.81
C ALA A 31 0.61 -3.21 -6.95
N LEU A 32 -0.36 -2.36 -7.28
CA LEU A 32 -0.67 -1.10 -6.61
C LEU A 32 -1.98 -1.25 -5.83
N ILE A 33 -1.93 -1.10 -4.51
CA ILE A 33 -3.11 -1.25 -3.65
C ILE A 33 -3.62 0.12 -3.25
N TYR A 34 -4.84 0.43 -3.67
CA TYR A 34 -5.51 1.68 -3.33
C TYR A 34 -6.57 1.48 -2.27
N HIS A 35 -6.69 2.43 -1.35
CA HIS A 35 -7.81 2.57 -0.44
C HIS A 35 -8.28 4.03 -0.49
N LYS A 36 -9.57 4.26 -0.77
CA LYS A 36 -10.16 5.61 -0.89
C LYS A 36 -9.40 6.54 -1.87
N GLY A 37 -8.85 5.97 -2.95
CA GLY A 37 -8.10 6.72 -3.96
C GLY A 37 -6.65 7.04 -3.60
N GLN A 38 -6.15 6.58 -2.45
CA GLN A 38 -4.76 6.74 -2.03
C GLN A 38 -4.01 5.43 -2.16
N LEU A 39 -2.76 5.50 -2.64
CA LEU A 39 -1.88 4.35 -2.69
C LEU A 39 -1.42 4.00 -1.27
N VAL A 40 -1.85 2.83 -0.77
CA VAL A 40 -1.52 2.34 0.57
C VAL A 40 -0.26 1.50 0.55
N ALA A 41 -0.14 0.63 -0.45
CA ALA A 41 1.00 -0.26 -0.58
C ALA A 41 1.25 -0.60 -2.04
N GLN A 42 2.50 -0.94 -2.34
CA GLN A 42 2.89 -1.44 -3.65
C GLN A 42 3.96 -2.51 -3.55
N PHE A 43 3.92 -3.52 -4.43
CA PHE A 43 4.99 -4.51 -4.51
C PHE A 43 5.18 -5.03 -5.93
N GLY A 44 6.41 -5.48 -6.20
CA GLY A 44 6.76 -6.08 -7.49
C GLY A 44 6.42 -7.57 -7.56
N ILE A 45 5.81 -8.00 -8.67
CA ILE A 45 5.57 -9.40 -9.02
C ILE A 45 6.45 -9.77 -10.21
N LYS A 46 7.42 -10.68 -10.02
CA LYS A 46 8.33 -11.09 -11.11
C LYS A 46 7.58 -11.93 -12.16
N ARG A 47 7.78 -11.61 -13.44
CA ARG A 47 7.13 -12.32 -14.56
C ARG A 47 7.71 -13.72 -14.83
N GLY A 48 8.95 -13.97 -14.42
CA GLY A 48 9.65 -15.23 -14.65
C GLY A 48 8.86 -16.47 -14.22
N SER A 49 9.09 -17.60 -14.91
CA SER A 49 8.40 -18.87 -14.69
C SER A 49 8.74 -19.56 -13.37
N ARG A 50 9.83 -19.16 -12.70
CA ARG A 50 10.24 -19.71 -11.40
C ARG A 50 9.32 -19.21 -10.28
N LYS A 51 8.32 -20.03 -9.95
CA LYS A 51 7.33 -19.78 -8.90
C LYS A 51 7.94 -19.71 -7.49
N GLU A 52 9.07 -20.38 -7.30
CA GLU A 52 9.82 -20.51 -6.03
C GLU A 52 10.82 -19.38 -5.76
N LEU A 53 10.96 -18.39 -6.65
CA LEU A 53 11.80 -17.23 -6.34
C LEU A 53 11.15 -16.46 -5.18
N GLY A 54 11.88 -16.35 -4.07
CA GLY A 54 11.42 -15.67 -2.86
C GLY A 54 10.96 -14.25 -3.16
N HIS A 55 9.70 -13.97 -2.85
CA HIS A 55 9.14 -12.62 -2.81
C HIS A 55 9.18 -12.08 -1.37
N ASP A 56 10.32 -12.27 -0.71
CA ASP A 56 10.51 -11.98 0.72
C ASP A 56 10.44 -10.48 1.05
N HIS A 57 10.39 -9.61 0.04
CA HIS A 57 10.16 -8.17 0.17
C HIS A 57 8.68 -7.80 0.37
N ILE A 58 7.73 -8.69 0.07
CA ILE A 58 6.29 -8.42 0.16
C ILE A 58 5.84 -8.05 1.58
N PRO A 59 6.24 -8.77 2.65
CA PRO A 59 5.86 -8.42 4.02
C PRO A 59 6.24 -6.97 4.38
N ASN A 60 7.47 -6.57 4.06
CA ASN A 60 7.96 -5.21 4.30
C ASN A 60 7.17 -4.18 3.48
N SER A 61 6.84 -4.50 2.23
CA SER A 61 6.07 -3.63 1.33
C SER A 61 4.61 -3.43 1.79
N LEU A 62 4.06 -4.40 2.50
CA LEU A 62 2.71 -4.39 3.06
C LEU A 62 2.67 -3.97 4.54
N HIS A 63 3.80 -3.60 5.13
CA HIS A 63 3.96 -3.22 6.54
C HIS A 63 3.45 -4.28 7.54
N ILE A 64 3.59 -5.56 7.19
CA ILE A 64 3.16 -6.70 8.00
C ILE A 64 4.29 -7.70 8.23
N ARG A 65 4.14 -8.56 9.24
CA ARG A 65 5.10 -9.62 9.52
C ARG A 65 5.05 -10.70 8.42
N PRO A 66 6.15 -11.43 8.15
CA PRO A 66 6.18 -12.51 7.15
C PRO A 66 5.08 -13.58 7.35
N ARG A 67 4.76 -13.92 8.61
CA ARG A 67 3.66 -14.83 8.94
C ARG A 67 2.30 -14.28 8.47
N GLN A 68 2.04 -12.98 8.63
CA GLN A 68 0.80 -12.33 8.19
C GLN A 68 0.71 -12.26 6.66
N ALA A 69 1.83 -11.99 5.98
CA ALA A 69 1.88 -12.03 4.51
C ALA A 69 1.53 -13.44 3.97
N ARG A 70 2.06 -14.49 4.62
CA ARG A 70 1.68 -15.87 4.29
C ARG A 70 0.17 -16.12 4.52
N LEU A 71 -0.39 -15.66 5.65
CA LEU A 71 -1.82 -15.80 5.94
C LEU A 71 -2.72 -15.05 4.94
N LEU A 72 -2.27 -13.93 4.38
CA LEU A 72 -2.98 -13.27 3.28
C LEU A 72 -3.03 -14.18 2.04
N GLY A 73 -1.91 -14.83 1.70
CA GLY A 73 -1.80 -15.75 0.56
C GLY A 73 -2.49 -17.11 0.77
N GLU A 74 -2.54 -17.63 2.00
CA GLU A 74 -3.11 -18.94 2.37
C GLU A 74 -4.57 -18.88 2.86
N CYS A 75 -5.16 -17.69 2.83
CA CYS A 75 -6.60 -17.42 2.95
C CYS A 75 -7.21 -16.88 4.26
N PRO A 76 -6.73 -17.11 5.50
CA PRO A 76 -7.51 -16.69 6.68
C PRO A 76 -7.52 -15.17 6.96
N LEU A 77 -6.57 -14.40 6.40
CA LEU A 77 -6.58 -12.95 6.59
C LEU A 77 -7.33 -12.27 5.43
N SER A 78 -8.35 -11.46 5.74
CA SER A 78 -9.12 -10.70 4.76
C SER A 78 -8.47 -9.34 4.45
N ARG A 79 -8.98 -8.66 3.42
CA ARG A 79 -8.56 -7.30 3.09
C ARG A 79 -8.90 -6.32 4.21
N GLU A 80 -10.07 -6.48 4.83
CA GLU A 80 -10.58 -5.64 5.90
C GLU A 80 -9.66 -5.72 7.13
N ASN A 81 -9.30 -6.94 7.54
CA ASN A 81 -8.37 -7.15 8.65
C ASN A 81 -6.99 -6.54 8.36
N TRP A 82 -6.53 -6.58 7.10
CA TRP A 82 -5.29 -5.91 6.72
C TRP A 82 -5.42 -4.38 6.81
N LEU A 83 -6.54 -3.81 6.38
CA LEU A 83 -6.80 -2.37 6.51
C LEU A 83 -6.88 -1.92 7.97
N GLU A 84 -7.47 -2.73 8.86
CA GLU A 84 -7.46 -2.48 10.30
C GLU A 84 -6.03 -2.40 10.84
N ILE A 85 -5.17 -3.37 10.49
CA ILE A 85 -3.75 -3.35 10.87
C ILE A 85 -3.06 -2.07 10.34
N MET A 86 -3.31 -1.69 9.08
CA MET A 86 -2.75 -0.45 8.51
C MET A 86 -3.28 0.81 9.21
N SER A 87 -4.54 0.80 9.66
CA SER A 87 -5.16 1.89 10.42
C SER A 87 -4.55 2.02 11.81
N GLU A 88 -4.37 0.91 12.53
CA GLU A 88 -3.74 0.88 13.86
C GLU A 88 -2.29 1.40 13.80
N GLN A 89 -1.59 1.13 12.71
CA GLN A 89 -0.25 1.65 12.46
C GLN A 89 -0.21 3.13 12.01
N GLY A 90 -1.38 3.76 11.82
CA GLY A 90 -1.48 5.14 11.33
C GLY A 90 -1.06 5.33 9.88
N LEU A 91 -0.99 4.24 9.10
CA LEU A 91 -0.56 4.26 7.68
C LEU A 91 -1.73 4.54 6.72
N LEU A 92 -2.97 4.41 7.19
CA LEU A 92 -4.14 4.89 6.46
C LEU A 92 -4.38 6.37 6.77
N LEU A 93 -4.00 7.25 5.84
CA LEU A 93 -4.41 8.63 5.90
C LEU A 93 -5.93 8.70 5.67
N ASN A 94 -6.69 8.98 6.72
CA ASN A 94 -8.10 9.34 6.56
C ASN A 94 -8.18 10.75 5.95
N SER A 95 -8.08 10.91 4.62
CA SER A 95 -8.73 12.01 3.89
C SER A 95 -8.38 12.07 2.39
N PRO A 96 -9.28 12.61 1.54
CA PRO A 96 -8.92 13.10 0.22
C PRO A 96 -8.02 14.34 0.39
N THR A 97 -6.71 14.20 0.21
CA THR A 97 -5.80 15.34 0.25
C THR A 97 -5.84 16.15 -1.06
N LYS A 98 -6.94 16.91 -1.25
CA LYS A 98 -6.81 18.31 -1.68
C LYS A 98 -6.70 19.16 -0.41
N SER A 99 -5.52 19.19 0.22
CA SER A 99 -5.20 20.20 1.23
C SER A 99 -3.98 21.01 0.79
N GLY A 100 -4.19 21.75 -0.29
CA GLY A 100 -3.43 22.95 -0.64
C GLY A 100 -4.19 24.21 -0.23
N LYS A 101 -4.83 24.23 0.95
CA LYS A 101 -5.62 25.39 1.41
C LYS A 101 -5.41 25.82 2.87
N ASN A 102 -4.38 25.36 3.57
CA ASN A 102 -4.06 25.86 4.91
C ASN A 102 -2.70 26.60 5.01
N ALA A 103 -2.20 27.14 3.90
CA ALA A 103 -1.24 28.25 3.92
C ALA A 103 -1.94 29.63 3.81
N ALA A 104 -3.20 29.68 3.38
CA ALA A 104 -3.93 30.94 3.19
C ALA A 104 -4.57 31.50 4.48
N MET A 105 -4.78 30.68 5.51
CA MET A 105 -5.44 31.11 6.75
C MET A 105 -4.47 31.43 7.90
N LYS A 106 -3.20 31.72 7.60
CA LYS A 106 -2.25 32.35 8.54
C LYS A 106 -1.80 33.74 8.11
N ILE A 107 -2.00 34.11 6.85
CA ILE A 107 -1.58 35.41 6.29
C ILE A 107 -2.71 36.46 6.37
N ILE A 108 -3.97 36.07 6.25
CA ILE A 108 -5.09 37.03 6.26
C ILE A 108 -5.37 37.60 7.66
N ASN A 109 -5.02 36.89 8.73
CA ASN A 109 -5.30 37.34 10.09
C ASN A 109 -4.15 38.11 10.77
N MET A 110 -3.10 38.49 10.02
CA MET A 110 -1.97 39.29 10.54
C MET A 110 -2.04 40.76 10.11
N PHE A 111 -2.88 41.12 9.14
CA PHE A 111 -3.01 42.50 8.62
C PHE A 111 -4.20 43.30 9.16
N ARG A 112 -4.91 42.80 10.19
CA ARG A 112 -6.06 43.52 10.79
C ARG A 112 -5.80 44.08 12.19
N ASN A 113 -4.56 43.99 12.69
CA ASN A 113 -4.20 44.47 14.04
C ASN A 113 -2.96 45.37 14.06
N SER A 114 -2.73 46.12 12.98
CA SER A 114 -1.73 47.18 12.95
C SER A 114 -2.39 48.38 12.28
N GLY A 115 -3.01 49.22 13.12
CA GLY A 115 -3.53 50.50 12.66
C GLY A 115 -2.39 51.40 12.21
N ILE A 116 -2.57 51.98 11.02
CA ILE A 116 -2.25 53.35 10.59
C ILE A 116 -3.38 53.73 9.62
#